data_AF-A0A2D8TE78-F1
#
_entry.id   AF-A0A2D8TE78-F1
#
_cell.length_a   1.000
_cell.length_b   1.000
_cell.length_c   1.000
_cell.angle_alpha   90.00
_cell.angle_beta   90.00
_cell.angle_gamma   90.00
#
_symmetry.space_group_name_H-M   'P 1'
#
loop_
_entity.id
_entity.type
_entity.pdbx_description
1 polymer ?
#
loop_
_entity_poly.entity_id
_entity_poly.type
_entity_poly.pdbx_seq_one_letter_code
_entity_poly.pdbx_strand_id
1 'polypeptide(L)' 'MEQSELLRRMWGRVDLCRRLAITTTDPHTANALIQMANEGEADIRRLMTERDISASLIPPTPGARRVRQASR' A
#
# COMPACT_ATOMS: atom_id res chain seq x y z
N MET A 1 6.82 12.55 1.66
CA MET A 1 7.14 11.25 2.30
C MET A 1 7.05 10.20 1.21
N GLU A 2 8.07 9.36 1.04
CA GLU A 2 8.05 8.31 0.02
C GLU A 2 6.98 7.27 0.38
N GLN A 3 6.23 6.77 -0.60
CA GLN A 3 5.10 5.88 -0.29
C GLN A 3 5.56 4.51 0.25
N SER A 4 6.77 4.05 -0.08
CA SER A 4 7.40 2.89 0.58
C SER A 4 7.72 3.14 2.05
N GLU A 5 8.01 4.40 2.41
CA GLU A 5 8.20 4.83 3.79
C GLU A 5 6.86 4.87 4.54
N LEU A 6 5.80 5.37 3.88
CA LEU A 6 4.44 5.35 4.42
C LEU A 6 3.99 3.92 4.75
N LEU A 7 4.11 3.00 3.78
CA LEU A 7 3.72 1.59 3.99
C LEU A 7 4.52 0.94 5.11
N ARG A 8 5.84 1.21 5.20
CA ARG A 8 6.68 0.73 6.31
C ARG A 8 6.20 1.26 7.67
N ARG A 9 5.88 2.55 7.75
CA ARG A 9 5.35 3.16 8.99
C ARG A 9 3.99 2.56 9.38
N MET A 10 3.10 2.33 8.40
CA MET A 10 1.80 1.71 8.65
C MET A 10 1.93 0.28 9.18
N TRP A 11 2.79 -0.54 8.55
CA TRP A 11 3.08 -1.88 9.05
C TRP A 11 3.67 -1.87 10.47
N GLY A 12 4.57 -0.91 10.76
CA GLY A 12 5.11 -0.73 12.11
C GLY A 12 4.04 -0.43 13.15
N ARG A 13 3.03 0.38 12.80
CA ARG A 13 1.88 0.65 13.70
C ARG A 13 1.00 -0.58 13.90
N VAL A 14 0.74 -1.36 12.86
CA VAL A 14 -0.03 -2.61 12.94
C VAL A 14 0.67 -3.60 13.88
N ASP A 15 1.98 -3.83 13.70
CA ASP A 15 2.76 -4.73 14.54
C ASP A 15 2.78 -4.28 16.00
N LEU A 16 2.95 -2.97 16.24
CA LEU A 16 2.90 -2.40 17.58
C LEU A 16 1.54 -2.60 18.25
N CYS A 17 0.42 -2.37 17.54
CA CYS A 17 -0.91 -2.60 18.08
C CYS A 17 -1.10 -4.07 18.48
N ARG A 18 -0.63 -5.02 17.66
CA ARG A 18 -0.69 -6.44 17.97
C ARG A 18 0.12 -6.82 19.20
N ARG A 19 1.36 -6.32 19.30
CA ARG A 19 2.21 -6.57 20.48
C ARG A 19 1.58 -6.01 21.75
N LEU A 20 1.06 -4.80 21.69
CA LEU A 20 0.40 -4.18 22.82
C LEU A 20 -0.82 -4.99 23.25
N ALA A 21 -1.66 -5.45 22.31
CA ALA A 21 -2.83 -6.24 22.62
C ALA A 21 -2.52 -7.54 23.39
N ILE A 22 -1.35 -8.16 23.12
CA ILE A 22 -0.88 -9.36 23.85
C ILE A 22 -0.50 -9.01 25.30
N THR A 23 0.13 -7.84 25.51
CA THR A 23 0.66 -7.43 26.82
C THR A 23 -0.33 -6.68 27.69
N THR A 24 -1.39 -6.12 27.09
CA THR A 24 -2.41 -5.35 27.80
C THR A 24 -3.35 -6.26 28.58
N THR A 25 -3.60 -5.94 29.85
CA THR A 25 -4.48 -6.70 30.73
C THR A 25 -5.94 -6.24 30.68
N ASP A 26 -6.20 -5.01 30.21
CA ASP A 26 -7.57 -4.52 30.01
C ASP A 26 -8.17 -5.07 28.71
N PRO A 27 -9.24 -5.89 28.78
CA PRO A 27 -9.82 -6.53 27.61
C PRO A 27 -10.41 -5.52 26.62
N HIS A 28 -10.93 -4.39 27.08
CA HIS A 28 -11.46 -3.36 26.18
C HIS A 28 -10.35 -2.72 25.34
N THR A 29 -9.23 -2.38 25.97
CA THR A 29 -8.05 -1.83 25.30
C THR A 29 -7.42 -2.87 24.36
N ALA A 30 -7.31 -4.13 24.76
CA ALA A 30 -6.82 -5.21 23.89
C ALA A 30 -7.68 -5.35 22.63
N ASN A 31 -9.01 -5.33 22.77
CA ASN A 31 -9.94 -5.39 21.63
C ASN A 31 -9.81 -4.16 20.71
N ALA A 32 -9.67 -2.96 21.27
CA ALA A 32 -9.46 -1.75 20.48
C ALA A 32 -8.13 -1.81 19.69
N LEU A 33 -7.05 -2.29 20.30
CA LEU A 33 -5.76 -2.49 19.63
C LEU A 33 -5.85 -3.50 18.49
N ILE A 34 -6.59 -4.59 18.67
CA ILE A 34 -6.85 -5.58 17.61
C ILE A 34 -7.65 -4.95 16.47
N GLN A 35 -8.70 -4.18 16.77
CA GLN A 35 -9.50 -3.49 15.75
C GLN A 35 -8.63 -2.51 14.94
N MET A 36 -7.84 -1.68 15.61
CA MET A 36 -6.92 -0.74 14.95
C MET A 36 -5.89 -1.46 14.06
N ALA A 37 -5.38 -2.61 14.48
CA ALA A 37 -4.47 -3.41 13.67
C ALA A 37 -5.17 -3.95 12.41
N ASN A 38 -6.39 -4.45 12.55
CA ASN A 38 -7.17 -5.00 11.44
C ASN A 38 -7.54 -3.94 10.39
N GLU A 39 -7.98 -2.75 10.85
CA GLU A 39 -8.26 -1.61 9.98
C GLU A 39 -6.99 -1.14 9.26
N GLY A 40 -5.88 -1.03 9.99
CA GLY A 40 -4.59 -0.66 9.41
C GLY A 40 -4.12 -1.63 8.33
N GLU A 41 -4.29 -2.94 8.52
CA GLU A 41 -4.00 -3.92 7.46
C GLU A 41 -4.93 -3.77 6.24
N ALA A 42 -6.21 -3.52 6.45
CA ALA A 42 -7.16 -3.32 5.37
C ALA A 42 -6.83 -2.06 4.54
N ASP A 43 -6.39 -0.99 5.20
CA ASP A 43 -5.92 0.24 4.55
C ASP A 43 -4.65 -0.02 3.74
N ILE A 44 -3.67 -0.74 4.31
CA ILE A 44 -2.45 -1.12 3.60
C ILE A 44 -2.78 -1.92 2.34
N ARG A 45 -3.67 -2.93 2.43
CA ARG A 45 -4.09 -3.73 1.28
C ARG A 45 -4.74 -2.86 0.20
N ARG A 46 -5.60 -1.92 0.59
CA ARG A 46 -6.20 -0.95 -0.35
C ARG A 46 -5.13 -0.10 -1.05
N LEU A 47 -4.20 0.47 -0.30
CA LEU A 47 -3.11 1.29 -0.86
C LEU A 47 -2.17 0.50 -1.79
N MET A 48 -1.96 -0.79 -1.52
CA MET A 48 -1.18 -1.66 -2.40
C MET A 48 -1.95 -1.97 -3.69
N THR A 49 -3.24 -2.28 -3.62
CA THR A 49 -4.09 -2.54 -4.79
C THR A 49 -4.28 -1.31 -5.67
N GLU A 50 -4.51 -0.13 -5.08
CA GLU A 50 -4.63 1.14 -5.82
C GLU A 50 -3.36 1.46 -6.62
N ARG A 51 -2.18 1.03 -6.13
CA ARG A 51 -0.92 1.13 -6.87
C ARG A 51 -0.86 0.21 -8.07
N ASP A 52 -1.26 -1.05 -7.92
CA ASP A 52 -1.26 -1.99 -9.04
C ASP A 52 -2.17 -1.50 -10.18
N ILE A 53 -3.32 -0.92 -9.82
CA ILE A 53 -4.25 -0.32 -10.78
C ILE A 53 -3.62 0.91 -11.45
N SER A 54 -3.01 1.81 -10.67
CA SER A 54 -2.38 3.03 -11.21
C SER A 54 -1.15 2.73 -12.09
N ALA A 55 -0.35 1.71 -11.72
CA ALA A 55 0.79 1.24 -12.52
C ALA A 55 0.34 0.51 -13.80
N SER A 56 -0.79 -0.18 -13.77
CA SER A 56 -1.37 -0.86 -14.94
C SER A 56 -2.06 0.08 -15.94
N LEU A 57 -2.41 1.30 -15.53
CA LEU A 57 -3.07 2.30 -16.39
C LEU A 57 -2.11 3.07 -17.31
N ILE A 58 -0.82 2.71 -17.38
CA ILE A 58 0.10 3.23 -18.39
C ILE A 58 -0.13 2.43 -19.68
N PRO A 59 -0.84 2.94 -20.70
CA PRO A 59 -0.95 2.24 -21.98
C PRO A 59 0.45 2.09 -22.58
N PRO A 60 0.79 0.95 -23.22
CA PRO A 60 2.00 0.87 -24.02
C PRO A 60 1.89 1.93 -25.11
N THR A 61 2.73 2.97 -25.06
CA THR A 61 2.77 4.03 -26.07
C THR A 61 2.93 3.41 -27.46
N PRO A 62 1.92 3.44 -28.34
CA PRO A 62 2.07 3.01 -29.72
C PRO A 62 2.59 4.23 -30.49
N GLY A 63 3.90 4.48 -30.41
CA GLY A 63 4.41 5.80 -30.80
C GLY A 63 5.87 5.89 -31.21
N ALA A 64 6.56 4.79 -31.53
CA ALA A 64 7.87 4.86 -32.18
C ALA A 64 7.72 4.79 -33.71
N ARG A 65 7.05 5.80 -34.29
CA ARG A 65 6.91 5.98 -35.75
C ARG A 65 8.27 6.37 -36.34
N ARG A 66 9.09 5.40 -36.79
CA ARG A 66 10.17 5.71 -37.75
C ARG A 66 9.57 5.74 -39.16
N VAL A 67 9.14 6.92 -39.57
CA VAL A 67 8.96 7.24 -40.98
C VAL A 67 10.35 7.22 -41.61
N ARG A 68 10.75 6.09 -42.21
CA ARG A 68 11.89 6.10 -43.14
C ARG A 68 11.38 6.65 -44.46
N GLN A 69 11.74 7.91 -44.71
CA GLN A 69 11.84 8.45 -46.06
C GLN A 69 12.63 7.47 -46.94
N ALA A 70 12.08 7.12 -48.09
CA ALA A 70 12.87 6.70 -49.24
C ALA A 70 12.43 7.59 -50.40
N SER A 71 13.33 8.50 -50.76
CA SER A 71 13.25 9.39 -51.89
C SER A 71 13.56 8.65 -53.20
N ARG A 72 12.86 9.07 -54.26
CA ARG A 72 13.12 8.86 -55.70
C ARG A 72 12.88 7.47 -56.28
#